data_AF-A0A381WBB5-F1
#
_entry.id   AF-A0A381WBB5-F1
#
_cell.length_a   1.000
_cell.length_b   1.000
_cell.length_c   1.000
_cell.angle_alpha   90.00
_cell.angle_beta   90.00
_cell.angle_gamma   90.00
#
_symmetry.space_group_name_H-M   'P 1'
#
loop_
_entity.id
_entity.type
_entity.pdbx_description
1 polymer ?
#
loop_
_entity_poly.entity_id
_entity_poly.type
_entity_poly.pdbx_seq_one_letter_code
_entity_poly.pdbx_strand_id
1 'polypeptide(L)'
;MVFVSEIPMALWIAGGLALYMAWAIGANDVANAMGTSVGSGALTVWGAILVAAVFEFGGAFFAGGHVTDTVRKGMLDLSLISREQLIYGMLGSLAAAGTLLIGATRFGLPVSTTHSIVGAIVGFGAVAIGPDVVNWPKIGQIVLSWLTSPLIAGVIAFIIFQITRANILDTKDPILRIRRLGPVFFFFVFFIIGLVTLFKGLKPLKLDLDLKEALIGSVALGLVGTAIGAFFIRRVQLGEEDPKHRFSRVEKIFVVLQILTACAIAFAHGSNDVANAIGP
;
A
#
# COMPACT_ATOMS: atom_id res chain seq x y z
N MET A 1 -15.59 -12.83 32.50
CA MET A 1 -16.19 -11.49 32.75
C MET A 1 -15.22 -10.54 33.45
N VAL A 2 -14.40 -10.98 34.42
CA VAL A 2 -13.44 -10.12 35.14
C VAL A 2 -12.39 -9.46 34.22
N PHE A 3 -11.91 -10.17 33.19
CA PHE A 3 -10.91 -9.64 32.25
C PHE A 3 -11.40 -8.47 31.37
N VAL A 4 -12.71 -8.37 31.13
CA VAL A 4 -13.30 -7.31 30.28
C VAL A 4 -13.51 -6.02 31.07
N SER A 5 -13.81 -6.13 32.38
CA SER A 5 -14.03 -5.00 33.28
C SER A 5 -12.75 -4.29 33.73
N GLU A 6 -11.58 -4.91 33.58
CA GLU A 6 -10.28 -4.31 33.93
C GLU A 6 -9.67 -3.44 32.82
N ILE A 7 -10.19 -3.57 31.59
CA ILE A 7 -9.71 -2.79 30.44
C ILE A 7 -10.30 -1.37 30.52
N PRO A 8 -9.47 -0.30 30.50
CA PRO A 8 -9.97 1.07 30.52
C PRO A 8 -10.94 1.32 29.36
N MET A 9 -12.04 2.03 29.64
CA MET A 9 -13.06 2.36 28.62
C MET A 9 -12.45 3.04 27.38
N ALA A 10 -11.45 3.89 27.58
CA ALA A 10 -10.72 4.55 26.49
C ALA A 10 -10.08 3.55 25.51
N LEU A 11 -9.62 2.38 25.98
CA LEU A 11 -9.03 1.35 25.13
C LEU A 11 -10.09 0.62 24.31
N TRP A 12 -11.27 0.38 24.87
CA TRP A 12 -12.41 -0.16 24.11
C TRP A 12 -12.86 0.79 23.01
N ILE A 13 -12.94 2.09 23.32
CA ILE A 13 -13.27 3.13 22.34
C ILE A 13 -12.18 3.22 21.27
N ALA A 14 -10.91 3.18 21.66
CA ALA A 14 -9.77 3.16 20.74
C ALA A 14 -9.87 1.98 19.77
N GLY A 15 -10.09 0.76 20.28
CA GLY A 15 -10.25 -0.43 19.45
C GLY A 15 -11.42 -0.31 18.47
N GLY A 16 -12.56 0.24 18.91
CA GLY A 16 -13.72 0.48 18.06
C GLY A 16 -13.45 1.50 16.95
N LEU A 17 -12.80 2.62 17.28
CA LEU A 17 -12.47 3.67 16.32
C LEU A 17 -11.33 3.26 15.37
N ALA A 18 -10.35 2.50 15.85
CA ALA A 18 -9.30 1.94 15.02
C ALA A 18 -9.89 0.94 14.01
N LEU A 19 -10.81 0.07 14.44
CA LEU A 19 -11.53 -0.83 13.54
C LEU A 19 -12.37 -0.06 12.51
N TYR A 20 -13.07 0.99 12.94
CA TYR A 20 -13.85 1.86 12.07
C TYR A 20 -12.95 2.55 11.02
N MET A 21 -11.81 3.10 11.44
CA MET A 21 -10.83 3.72 10.54
C MET A 21 -10.23 2.69 9.57
N ALA A 22 -9.83 1.51 10.05
CA ALA A 22 -9.30 0.44 9.20
C ALA A 22 -10.32 -0.03 8.15
N TRP A 23 -11.59 -0.14 8.54
CA TRP A 23 -12.68 -0.44 7.60
C TRP A 23 -12.86 0.68 6.57
N ALA A 24 -12.83 1.94 7.00
CA ALA A 24 -12.94 3.09 6.10
C ALA A 24 -11.78 3.17 5.10
N ILE A 25 -10.55 2.90 5.53
CA ILE A 25 -9.37 2.79 4.67
C ILE A 25 -9.59 1.72 3.60
N GLY A 26 -9.95 0.49 4.02
CA GLY A 26 -10.15 -0.62 3.09
C GLY A 26 -11.26 -0.35 2.07
N ALA A 27 -12.36 0.30 2.50
CA ALA A 27 -13.46 0.65 1.62
C ALA A 27 -13.09 1.71 0.57
N ASN A 28 -12.25 2.69 0.94
CA ASN A 28 -11.83 3.77 0.06
C ASN A 28 -10.69 3.33 -0.89
N ASP A 29 -9.71 2.58 -0.38
CA ASP A 29 -8.43 2.39 -1.05
C ASP A 29 -8.27 1.08 -1.83
N VAL A 30 -9.20 0.12 -1.69
CA VAL A 30 -9.18 -1.11 -2.50
C VAL A 30 -9.13 -0.81 -4.01
N ALA A 31 -9.73 0.31 -4.43
CA ALA A 31 -9.69 0.77 -5.82
C ALA A 31 -8.28 1.17 -6.27
N ASN A 32 -7.41 1.64 -5.37
CA ASN A 32 -6.04 2.04 -5.70
C ASN A 32 -5.19 0.82 -6.11
N ALA A 33 -5.38 -0.31 -5.43
CA ALA A 33 -4.65 -1.55 -5.72
C ALA A 33 -5.29 -2.38 -6.84
N MET A 34 -6.63 -2.43 -6.88
CA MET A 34 -7.36 -3.38 -7.74
C MET A 34 -8.09 -2.73 -8.92
N GLY A 35 -8.21 -1.41 -8.96
CA GLY A 35 -9.02 -0.70 -9.96
C GLY A 35 -8.59 -0.98 -11.40
N THR A 36 -7.27 -1.06 -11.65
CA THR A 36 -6.76 -1.43 -12.97
C THR A 36 -7.12 -2.86 -13.35
N SER A 37 -6.96 -3.81 -12.43
CA SER A 37 -7.24 -5.24 -12.64
C SER A 37 -8.71 -5.54 -12.85
N VAL A 38 -9.60 -4.84 -12.14
CA VAL A 38 -11.04 -4.94 -12.36
C VAL A 38 -11.43 -4.23 -13.67
N GLY A 39 -10.90 -3.03 -13.91
CA GLY A 39 -11.20 -2.24 -15.10
C GLY A 39 -10.74 -2.87 -16.41
N SER A 40 -9.63 -3.61 -16.42
CA SER A 40 -9.16 -4.36 -17.59
C SER A 40 -9.87 -5.71 -17.79
N GLY A 41 -10.72 -6.12 -16.84
CA GLY A 41 -11.35 -7.45 -16.84
C GLY A 41 -10.40 -8.60 -16.44
N ALA A 42 -9.19 -8.29 -15.95
CA ALA A 42 -8.24 -9.29 -15.45
C ALA A 42 -8.76 -10.01 -14.19
N LEU A 43 -9.49 -9.30 -13.32
CA LEU A 43 -10.15 -9.84 -12.15
C LEU A 43 -11.62 -9.41 -12.12
N THR A 44 -12.48 -10.29 -11.61
CA THR A 44 -13.83 -9.88 -11.22
C THR A 44 -13.76 -9.01 -9.96
N VAL A 45 -14.79 -8.21 -9.69
CA VAL A 45 -14.89 -7.41 -8.46
C VAL A 45 -14.69 -8.29 -7.22
N TRP A 46 -15.34 -9.46 -7.18
CA TRP A 46 -15.19 -10.41 -6.08
C TRP A 46 -13.78 -11.00 -5.98
N GLY A 47 -13.16 -11.35 -7.12
CA GLY A 47 -11.78 -11.82 -7.13
C GLY A 47 -10.81 -10.77 -6.61
N ALA A 48 -10.99 -9.51 -7.01
CA ALA A 48 -10.21 -8.38 -6.52
C ALA A 48 -10.35 -8.17 -5.02
N ILE A 49 -11.57 -8.26 -4.46
CA ILE A 49 -11.81 -8.13 -3.02
C ILE A 49 -11.08 -9.23 -2.23
N LEU A 50 -11.13 -10.49 -2.69
CA LEU A 50 -10.44 -11.61 -2.03
C LEU A 50 -8.93 -11.45 -2.07
N VAL A 51 -8.37 -11.08 -3.23
CA VAL A 51 -6.94 -10.82 -3.37
C VAL A 51 -6.54 -9.66 -2.47
N ALA A 52 -7.28 -8.55 -2.48
CA ALA A 52 -6.99 -7.40 -1.63
C ALA A 52 -7.01 -7.79 -0.15
N ALA A 53 -8.04 -8.50 0.31
CA ALA A 53 -8.15 -8.93 1.70
C ALA A 53 -6.92 -9.74 2.17
N VAL A 54 -6.42 -10.66 1.35
CA VAL A 54 -5.24 -11.49 1.69
C VAL A 54 -3.96 -10.65 1.70
N PHE A 55 -3.72 -9.86 0.65
CA PHE A 55 -2.46 -9.14 0.50
C PHE A 55 -2.37 -7.88 1.36
N GLU A 56 -3.46 -7.14 1.53
CA GLU A 56 -3.55 -6.01 2.48
C GLU A 56 -3.29 -6.49 3.91
N PHE A 57 -3.96 -7.57 4.33
CA PHE A 57 -3.72 -8.15 5.65
C PHE A 57 -2.27 -8.64 5.80
N GLY A 58 -1.73 -9.34 4.79
CA GLY A 58 -0.34 -9.77 4.79
C GLY A 58 0.64 -8.60 4.92
N GLY A 59 0.41 -7.52 4.18
CA GLY A 59 1.21 -6.30 4.25
C GLY A 59 1.15 -5.65 5.62
N ALA A 60 -0.06 -5.46 6.14
CA ALA A 60 -0.30 -4.89 7.46
C ALA A 60 0.37 -5.71 8.58
N PHE A 61 0.23 -7.03 8.52
CA PHE A 61 0.76 -7.95 9.54
C PHE A 61 2.28 -8.09 9.48
N PHE A 62 2.85 -8.31 8.30
CA PHE A 62 4.29 -8.59 8.15
C PHE A 62 5.16 -7.34 8.01
N ALA A 63 4.61 -6.20 7.60
CA ALA A 63 5.40 -5.00 7.30
C ALA A 63 4.84 -3.69 7.90
N GLY A 64 3.69 -3.73 8.58
CA GLY A 64 3.04 -2.55 9.17
C GLY A 64 3.72 -1.93 10.40
N GLY A 65 4.52 -2.70 11.13
CA GLY A 65 5.08 -2.27 12.41
C GLY A 65 5.98 -1.03 12.33
N HIS A 66 6.63 -0.78 11.19
CA HIS A 66 7.56 0.34 11.02
C HIS A 66 6.91 1.69 10.77
N VAL A 67 5.77 1.70 10.08
CA VAL A 67 5.14 2.96 9.68
C VAL A 67 4.34 3.55 10.85
N THR A 68 3.80 2.69 11.71
CA THR A 68 3.10 3.05 12.95
C THR A 68 3.93 3.98 13.84
N ASP A 69 5.23 3.72 13.96
CA ASP A 69 6.16 4.55 14.73
C ASP A 69 6.30 5.97 14.15
N THR A 70 6.14 6.15 12.84
CA THR A 70 6.28 7.45 12.16
C THR A 70 5.03 8.30 12.29
N VAL A 71 3.84 7.70 12.28
CA VAL A 71 2.56 8.42 12.50
C VAL A 71 2.49 8.93 13.95
N ARG A 72 2.97 8.13 14.90
CA ARG A 72 2.97 8.47 16.32
C ARG A 72 4.08 9.47 16.71
N LYS A 73 5.25 9.41 16.06
CA LYS A 73 6.43 10.20 16.46
C LYS A 73 6.69 11.35 15.47
N GLY A 74 6.56 12.57 15.95
CA GLY A 74 7.16 13.76 15.32
C GLY A 74 6.20 14.76 14.67
N MET A 75 4.89 14.50 14.65
CA MET A 75 3.90 15.51 14.21
C MET A 75 3.59 16.53 15.30
N LEU A 76 3.48 16.06 16.55
CA LEU A 76 3.20 16.87 17.72
C LEU A 76 4.35 16.76 18.73
N ASP A 77 4.65 17.85 19.44
CA ASP A 77 5.52 17.84 20.60
C ASP A 77 4.78 17.27 21.80
N LEU A 78 5.03 15.99 22.10
CA LEU A 78 4.37 15.27 23.18
C LEU A 78 4.75 15.80 24.57
N SER A 79 5.79 16.63 24.71
CA SER A 79 6.16 17.23 26.00
C SER A 79 5.18 18.32 26.47
N LEU A 80 4.44 18.89 25.52
CA LEU A 80 3.47 19.96 25.75
C LEU A 80 2.02 19.43 25.88
N ILE A 81 1.82 18.11 25.75
CA ILE A 81 0.49 17.49 25.73
C ILE A 81 0.34 16.58 26.94
N SER A 82 -0.72 16.78 27.74
CA SER A 82 -1.03 15.84 28.82
C SER A 82 -1.49 14.49 28.26
N ARG A 83 -1.28 13.41 29.03
CA ARG A 83 -1.70 12.05 28.63
C ARG A 83 -3.18 11.98 28.24
N GLU A 84 -4.04 12.67 28.99
CA GLU A 84 -5.48 12.68 28.74
C GLU A 84 -5.84 13.40 27.43
N GLN A 85 -5.25 14.59 27.21
CA GLN A 85 -5.42 15.33 25.95
C GLN A 85 -4.93 14.52 24.74
N LEU A 86 -3.81 13.81 24.88
CA LEU A 86 -3.28 12.95 23.80
C LEU A 86 -4.26 11.82 23.46
N ILE A 87 -4.80 11.14 24.47
CA ILE A 87 -5.77 10.05 24.26
C ILE A 87 -7.01 10.59 23.54
N TYR A 88 -7.66 11.63 24.06
CA TYR A 88 -8.86 12.18 23.41
C TYR A 88 -8.58 12.78 22.04
N GLY A 89 -7.41 13.39 21.86
CA GLY A 89 -6.96 13.91 20.57
C GLY A 89 -6.87 12.81 19.52
N MET A 90 -6.19 11.70 19.83
CA MET A 90 -6.05 10.57 18.91
C MET A 90 -7.38 9.87 18.61
N LEU A 91 -8.22 9.67 19.63
CA LEU A 91 -9.59 9.15 19.44
C LEU A 91 -10.42 10.08 18.53
N GLY A 92 -10.36 11.39 18.78
CA GLY A 92 -11.02 12.39 17.95
C GLY A 92 -10.51 12.38 16.51
N SER A 93 -9.20 12.24 16.31
CA SER A 93 -8.59 12.15 14.99
C SER A 93 -9.04 10.90 14.22
N LEU A 94 -9.10 9.73 14.86
CA LEU A 94 -9.63 8.51 14.25
C LEU A 94 -11.09 8.66 13.85
N ALA A 95 -11.92 9.23 14.73
CA ALA A 95 -13.34 9.46 14.46
C ALA A 95 -13.55 10.44 13.29
N ALA A 96 -12.82 11.55 13.27
CA ALA A 96 -12.90 12.56 12.23
C ALA A 96 -12.43 12.03 10.86
N ALA A 97 -11.26 11.41 10.81
CA ALA A 97 -10.69 10.85 9.59
C ALA A 97 -11.55 9.70 9.04
N GLY A 98 -11.97 8.76 9.90
CA GLY A 98 -12.84 7.65 9.49
C GLY A 98 -14.18 8.13 8.94
N THR A 99 -14.79 9.15 9.57
CA THR A 99 -16.05 9.72 9.10
C THR A 99 -15.91 10.43 7.75
N LEU A 100 -14.82 11.17 7.55
CA LEU A 100 -14.53 11.79 6.26
C LEU A 100 -14.37 10.74 5.16
N LEU A 101 -13.62 9.67 5.43
CA LEU A 101 -13.38 8.57 4.49
C LEU A 101 -14.68 7.86 4.10
N ILE A 102 -15.50 7.46 5.06
CA ILE A 102 -16.80 6.81 4.78
C ILE A 102 -17.72 7.74 3.99
N GLY A 103 -17.75 9.02 4.36
CA GLY A 103 -18.49 10.03 3.61
C GLY A 103 -18.06 10.10 2.16
N ALA A 104 -16.76 10.26 1.91
CA ALA A 104 -16.19 10.31 0.56
C ALA A 104 -16.43 9.02 -0.24
N THR A 105 -16.22 7.86 0.39
CA THR A 105 -16.47 6.54 -0.24
C THR A 105 -17.93 6.38 -0.66
N ARG A 106 -18.89 6.88 0.13
CA ARG A 106 -20.32 6.84 -0.24
C ARG A 106 -20.64 7.65 -1.48
N PHE A 107 -19.88 8.72 -1.75
CA PHE A 107 -19.99 9.51 -2.98
C PHE A 107 -19.07 9.01 -4.11
N GLY A 108 -18.35 7.90 -3.91
CA GLY A 108 -17.40 7.36 -4.90
C GLY A 108 -16.17 8.23 -5.12
N LEU A 109 -15.82 9.08 -4.14
CA LEU A 109 -14.68 10.00 -4.22
C LEU A 109 -13.43 9.34 -3.63
N PRO A 110 -12.36 9.09 -4.42
CA PRO A 110 -11.11 8.58 -3.89
C PRO A 110 -10.39 9.70 -3.13
N VAL A 111 -10.27 9.54 -1.82
CA VAL A 111 -9.60 10.51 -0.93
C VAL A 111 -8.38 9.90 -0.25
N SER A 112 -7.40 10.72 0.12
CA SER A 112 -6.19 10.24 0.81
C SER A 112 -6.45 10.00 2.30
N THR A 113 -6.31 8.75 2.73
CA THR A 113 -6.38 8.31 4.13
C THR A 113 -5.29 8.96 4.97
N THR A 114 -4.07 9.00 4.44
CA THR A 114 -2.90 9.61 5.10
C THR A 114 -3.10 11.12 5.29
N HIS A 115 -3.63 11.84 4.29
CA HIS A 115 -3.93 13.27 4.47
C HIS A 115 -5.04 13.48 5.50
N SER A 116 -6.05 12.61 5.51
CA SER A 116 -7.18 12.69 6.41
C SER A 116 -6.75 12.54 7.87
N ILE A 117 -5.95 11.52 8.20
CA ILE A 117 -5.50 11.30 9.58
C ILE A 117 -4.45 12.34 10.02
N VAL A 118 -3.49 12.69 9.15
CA VAL A 118 -2.48 13.71 9.46
C VAL A 118 -3.15 15.06 9.67
N GLY A 119 -4.11 15.44 8.82
CA GLY A 119 -4.89 16.65 8.96
C GLY A 119 -5.71 16.68 10.26
N ALA A 120 -6.30 15.54 10.64
CA ALA A 120 -7.06 15.44 11.88
C ALA A 120 -6.17 15.56 13.13
N ILE A 121 -4.97 14.96 13.13
CA ILE A 121 -3.99 15.06 14.23
C ILE A 121 -3.45 16.49 14.35
N VAL A 122 -3.06 17.11 13.22
CA VAL A 122 -2.59 18.50 13.18
C VAL A 122 -3.71 19.45 13.61
N GLY A 123 -4.95 19.23 13.16
CA GLY A 123 -6.11 20.00 13.57
C GLY A 123 -6.39 19.92 15.06
N PHE A 124 -6.35 18.71 15.64
CA PHE A 124 -6.41 18.52 17.09
C PHE A 124 -5.30 19.32 17.80
N GLY A 125 -4.04 19.13 17.41
CA GLY A 125 -2.90 19.80 18.05
C GLY A 125 -3.04 21.33 18.00
N ALA A 126 -3.29 21.88 16.81
CA ALA A 126 -3.35 23.32 16.59
C ALA A 126 -4.55 23.99 17.30
N VAL A 127 -5.71 23.32 17.34
CA VAL A 127 -6.94 23.91 17.89
C VAL A 127 -7.11 23.64 19.39
N ALA A 128 -6.85 22.41 19.84
CA ALA A 128 -7.10 22.03 21.24
C ALA A 128 -5.96 22.37 22.20
N ILE A 129 -4.72 22.46 21.69
CA ILE A 129 -3.53 22.75 22.50
C ILE A 129 -2.94 24.11 22.10
N GLY A 130 -2.70 24.31 20.81
CA GLY A 130 -2.20 25.56 20.24
C GLY A 130 -1.23 25.31 19.08
N PRO A 131 -1.02 26.29 18.18
CA PRO A 131 -0.18 26.10 16.98
C PRO A 131 1.26 25.68 17.27
N ASP A 132 1.81 26.06 18.42
CA ASP A 132 3.20 25.78 18.80
C ASP A 132 3.45 24.30 19.12
N VAL A 133 2.40 23.52 19.42
CA VAL A 133 2.56 22.08 19.67
C VAL A 133 2.85 21.29 18.38
N VAL A 134 2.50 21.87 17.23
CA VAL A 134 2.65 21.22 15.92
C VAL A 134 4.08 21.43 15.44
N ASN A 135 4.75 20.34 15.06
CA ASN A 135 6.06 20.41 14.46
C ASN A 135 5.96 20.83 12.98
N TRP A 136 5.78 22.12 12.72
CA TRP A 136 5.62 22.67 11.36
C TRP A 136 6.75 22.29 10.38
N PRO A 137 8.05 22.28 10.78
CA PRO A 137 9.11 21.77 9.91
C PRO A 137 8.87 20.32 9.48
N LYS A 138 8.42 19.45 10.40
CA LYS A 138 8.13 18.05 10.06
C LYS A 138 6.89 17.92 9.18
N ILE A 139 5.83 18.68 9.43
CA ILE A 139 4.65 18.74 8.56
C ILE A 139 5.03 19.20 7.15
N GLY A 140 5.90 20.21 7.03
CA GLY A 140 6.43 20.65 5.73
C GLY A 140 7.16 19.55 4.97
N GLN A 141 7.97 18.73 5.65
CA GLN A 141 8.62 17.56 5.04
C GLN A 141 7.59 16.51 4.55
N ILE A 142 6.54 16.26 5.34
CA ILE A 142 5.46 15.34 4.98
C ILE A 142 4.72 15.85 3.73
N VAL A 143 4.32 17.12 3.71
CA VAL A 143 3.65 17.75 2.55
C VAL A 143 4.53 17.71 1.30
N LEU A 144 5.83 17.96 1.43
CA LEU A 144 6.77 17.84 0.31
C LEU A 144 6.84 16.40 -0.22
N SER A 145 6.75 15.39 0.65
CA SER A 145 6.71 13.99 0.23
C SER A 145 5.45 13.64 -0.56
N TRP A 146 4.30 14.26 -0.23
CA TRP A 146 3.04 14.06 -0.94
C TRP A 146 3.07 14.62 -2.36
N LEU A 147 3.87 15.67 -2.61
CA LEU A 147 4.07 16.22 -3.95
C LEU A 147 5.12 15.43 -4.74
N THR A 148 6.23 15.07 -4.10
CA THR A 148 7.36 14.42 -4.79
C THR A 148 7.08 12.97 -5.12
N SER A 149 6.33 12.23 -4.29
CA SER A 149 6.09 10.79 -4.50
C SER A 149 5.31 10.49 -5.80
N PRO A 150 4.16 11.16 -6.10
CA PRO A 150 3.45 10.95 -7.36
C PRO A 150 4.26 11.37 -8.58
N LEU A 151 5.06 12.45 -8.47
CA LEU A 151 5.91 12.93 -9.55
C LEU A 151 6.97 11.88 -9.92
N ILE A 152 7.68 11.37 -8.90
CA ILE A 152 8.70 10.33 -9.09
C ILE A 152 8.05 9.04 -9.63
N ALA A 153 6.90 8.64 -9.07
CA ALA A 153 6.16 7.48 -9.56
C ALA A 153 5.76 7.63 -11.03
N GLY A 154 5.29 8.82 -11.45
CA GLY A 154 4.94 9.12 -12.83
C GLY A 154 6.14 9.04 -13.79
N VAL A 155 7.29 9.57 -13.38
CA VAL A 155 8.54 9.48 -14.17
C VAL A 155 8.99 8.02 -14.30
N ILE A 156 8.97 7.25 -13.21
CA ILE A 156 9.34 5.83 -13.22
C ILE A 156 8.37 5.03 -14.11
N ALA A 157 7.06 5.27 -13.96
CA ALA A 157 6.04 4.62 -14.79
C ALA A 157 6.23 4.92 -16.27
N PHE A 158 6.53 6.18 -16.63
CA PHE A 158 6.85 6.57 -18.00
C PHE A 158 8.08 5.82 -18.53
N ILE A 159 9.17 5.76 -17.77
CA ILE A 159 10.39 5.04 -18.17
C ILE A 159 10.10 3.54 -18.37
N ILE A 160 9.41 2.90 -17.42
CA ILE A 160 9.05 1.47 -17.52
C ILE A 160 8.17 1.23 -18.75
N PHE A 161 7.19 2.09 -19.00
CA PHE A 161 6.34 2.00 -20.18
C PHE A 161 7.13 2.14 -21.47
N GLN A 162 8.05 3.11 -21.55
CA GLN A 162 8.89 3.32 -22.73
C GLN A 162 9.81 2.13 -23.01
N ILE A 163 10.40 1.54 -21.96
CA ILE A 163 11.20 0.32 -22.06
C ILE A 163 10.34 -0.84 -22.56
N THR A 164 9.15 -1.02 -22.00
CA THR A 164 8.19 -2.06 -22.38
C THR A 164 7.76 -1.90 -23.84
N ARG A 165 7.42 -0.68 -24.25
CA ARG A 165 7.03 -0.36 -25.63
C ARG A 165 8.16 -0.68 -26.59
N ALA A 166 9.36 -0.15 -26.37
CA ALA A 166 10.49 -0.32 -27.29
C ALA A 166 11.00 -1.77 -27.34
N ASN A 167 10.96 -2.51 -26.23
CA ASN A 167 11.56 -3.85 -26.16
C ASN A 167 10.57 -4.99 -26.33
N ILE A 168 9.27 -4.76 -26.18
CA ILE A 168 8.24 -5.80 -26.25
C ILE A 168 7.23 -5.47 -27.35
N LEU A 169 6.53 -4.34 -27.25
CA LEU A 169 5.40 -4.03 -28.14
C LEU A 169 5.84 -3.71 -29.58
N ASP A 170 6.85 -2.86 -29.75
CA ASP A 170 7.34 -2.39 -31.05
C ASP A 170 8.45 -3.31 -31.60
N THR A 171 8.20 -4.62 -31.59
CA THR A 171 9.14 -5.62 -32.08
C THR A 171 8.54 -6.51 -33.14
N LYS A 172 9.40 -7.23 -33.89
CA LYS A 172 8.96 -8.15 -34.95
C LYS A 172 8.10 -9.30 -34.41
N ASP A 173 8.40 -9.79 -33.21
CA ASP A 173 7.63 -10.82 -32.51
C ASP A 173 7.43 -10.43 -31.03
N PRO A 174 6.37 -9.66 -30.73
CA PRO A 174 6.07 -9.22 -29.37
C PRO A 174 5.79 -10.37 -28.40
N ILE A 175 5.23 -11.49 -28.88
CA ILE A 175 4.86 -12.65 -28.06
C ILE A 175 6.13 -13.34 -27.54
N LEU A 176 7.12 -13.56 -28.42
CA LEU A 176 8.41 -14.11 -28.00
C LEU A 176 9.12 -13.17 -27.02
N ARG A 177 9.05 -11.85 -27.27
CA ARG A 177 9.69 -10.84 -26.41
C ARG A 177 9.06 -10.78 -25.02
N ILE A 178 7.74 -10.78 -24.88
CA ILE A 178 7.09 -10.81 -23.55
C ILE A 178 7.34 -12.15 -22.84
N ARG A 179 7.42 -13.28 -23.56
CA ARG A 179 7.77 -14.57 -22.94
C ARG A 179 9.20 -14.62 -22.40
N ARG A 180 10.11 -13.84 -23.00
CA ARG A 180 11.52 -13.76 -22.58
C ARG A 180 11.76 -12.69 -21.51
N LEU A 181 11.18 -11.51 -21.67
CA LEU A 181 11.40 -10.36 -20.79
C LEU A 181 10.35 -10.24 -19.67
N GLY A 182 9.15 -10.78 -19.86
CA GLY A 182 8.08 -10.80 -18.87
C GLY A 182 8.49 -11.30 -17.49
N PRO A 183 9.24 -12.43 -17.38
CA PRO A 183 9.73 -12.92 -16.10
C PRO A 183 10.64 -11.95 -15.33
N VAL A 184 11.27 -10.99 -16.00
CA VAL A 184 12.10 -9.96 -15.34
C VAL A 184 11.25 -8.99 -14.53
N PHE A 185 10.01 -8.71 -14.94
CA PHE A 185 9.11 -7.90 -14.12
C PHE A 185 8.74 -8.61 -12.81
N PHE A 186 8.55 -9.93 -12.86
CA PHE A 186 8.35 -10.73 -11.65
C PHE A 186 9.56 -10.64 -10.71
N PHE A 187 10.77 -10.70 -11.25
CA PHE A 187 11.99 -10.50 -10.45
C PHE A 187 11.91 -9.22 -9.63
N PHE A 188 11.66 -8.09 -10.28
CA PHE A 188 11.64 -6.78 -9.62
C PHE A 188 10.50 -6.67 -8.60
N VAL A 189 9.32 -7.19 -8.89
CA VAL A 189 8.19 -7.19 -7.94
C VAL A 189 8.55 -7.97 -6.68
N PHE A 190 9.03 -9.20 -6.81
CA PHE A 190 9.43 -10.04 -5.67
C PHE A 190 10.64 -9.46 -4.93
N PHE A 191 11.60 -8.91 -5.67
CA PHE A 191 12.77 -8.25 -5.09
C PHE A 191 12.36 -7.05 -4.22
N ILE A 192 11.49 -6.17 -4.71
CA ILE A 192 11.07 -4.97 -3.96
C ILE A 192 10.25 -5.35 -2.73
N ILE A 193 9.26 -6.24 -2.86
CA ILE A 193 8.48 -6.73 -1.71
C ILE A 193 9.39 -7.43 -0.70
N GLY A 194 10.27 -8.30 -1.18
CA GLY A 194 11.27 -8.98 -0.37
C GLY A 194 12.15 -8.00 0.38
N LEU A 195 12.64 -6.95 -0.27
CA LEU A 195 13.53 -5.97 0.35
C LEU A 195 12.81 -5.17 1.43
N VAL A 196 11.60 -4.69 1.16
CA VAL A 196 10.80 -3.96 2.15
C VAL A 196 10.46 -4.85 3.35
N THR A 197 10.10 -6.11 3.11
CA THR A 197 9.74 -7.05 4.17
C THR A 197 10.94 -7.48 5.00
N LEU A 198 12.05 -7.87 4.36
CA LEU A 198 13.25 -8.38 5.04
C LEU A 198 14.03 -7.28 5.76
N PHE A 199 14.16 -6.09 5.16
CA PHE A 199 14.94 -5.00 5.75
C PHE A 199 14.17 -4.20 6.79
N LYS A 200 12.86 -4.05 6.59
CA LYS A 200 11.98 -3.33 7.50
C LYS A 200 11.00 -4.31 8.14
N GLY A 201 10.08 -4.90 7.40
CA GLY A 201 8.95 -5.64 7.98
C GLY A 201 9.25 -6.67 9.09
N LEU A 202 10.41 -7.34 9.08
CA LEU A 202 10.74 -8.38 10.07
C LEU A 202 11.27 -7.88 11.43
N LYS A 203 11.58 -6.59 11.62
CA LYS A 203 12.11 -6.13 12.93
C LYS A 203 11.15 -6.32 14.12
N PRO A 204 9.81 -6.19 13.99
CA PRO A 204 8.87 -6.53 15.06
C PRO A 204 8.97 -8.00 15.50
N LEU A 205 9.45 -8.89 14.63
CA LEU A 205 9.71 -10.30 14.93
C LEU A 205 11.12 -10.54 15.49
N LYS A 206 11.89 -9.48 15.79
CA LYS A 206 13.28 -9.51 16.27
C LYS A 206 14.25 -10.21 15.31
N LEU A 207 13.92 -10.23 14.03
CA LEU A 207 14.78 -10.71 12.95
C LEU A 207 15.42 -9.48 12.28
N ASP A 208 16.43 -8.92 12.95
CA ASP A 208 17.17 -7.76 12.44
C ASP A 208 18.21 -8.20 11.42
N LEU A 209 17.77 -8.40 10.18
CA LEU A 209 18.66 -8.67 9.06
C LEU A 209 19.42 -7.38 8.69
N ASP A 210 20.73 -7.49 8.50
CA ASP A 210 21.52 -6.38 7.96
C ASP A 210 21.10 -6.08 6.50
N LEU A 211 21.39 -4.87 6.02
CA LEU A 211 21.09 -4.46 4.64
C LEU A 211 21.63 -5.46 3.62
N LYS A 212 22.84 -6.00 3.86
CA LYS A 212 23.45 -7.00 2.97
C LYS A 212 22.65 -8.30 2.93
N GLU A 213 22.24 -8.80 4.09
CA GLU A 213 21.45 -10.03 4.22
C GLU A 213 20.07 -9.85 3.59
N ALA A 214 19.42 -8.71 3.85
CA ALA A 214 18.15 -8.35 3.23
C ALA A 214 18.26 -8.25 1.70
N LEU A 215 19.33 -7.66 1.17
CA LEU A 215 19.58 -7.60 -0.28
C LEU A 215 19.76 -9.00 -0.88
N ILE A 216 20.57 -9.85 -0.26
CA ILE A 216 20.80 -11.23 -0.73
C ILE A 216 19.49 -12.02 -0.71
N GLY A 217 18.74 -11.96 0.39
CA GLY A 217 17.44 -12.61 0.51
C GLY A 217 16.44 -12.10 -0.54
N SER A 218 16.45 -10.80 -0.82
CA SER A 218 15.58 -10.19 -1.83
C SER A 218 15.94 -10.60 -3.25
N VAL A 219 17.23 -10.74 -3.56
CA VAL A 219 17.67 -11.29 -4.86
C VAL A 219 17.21 -12.74 -4.99
N ALA A 220 17.34 -13.56 -3.94
CA ALA A 220 16.86 -14.94 -3.94
C ALA A 220 15.35 -15.00 -4.18
N LEU A 221 14.56 -14.17 -3.49
CA LEU A 221 13.12 -14.04 -3.72
C LEU A 221 12.80 -13.57 -5.14
N GLY A 222 13.57 -12.62 -5.67
CA GLY A 222 13.46 -12.18 -7.07
C GLY A 222 13.67 -13.33 -8.05
N LEU A 223 14.69 -14.17 -7.84
CA LEU A 223 14.94 -15.35 -8.70
C LEU A 223 13.79 -16.36 -8.64
N VAL A 224 13.22 -16.59 -7.45
CA VAL A 224 11.99 -17.38 -7.30
C VAL A 224 10.84 -16.75 -8.07
N GLY A 225 10.67 -15.43 -7.97
CA GLY A 225 9.70 -14.65 -8.75
C GLY A 225 9.88 -14.86 -10.25
N THR A 226 11.11 -14.80 -10.77
CA THR A 226 11.41 -15.08 -12.18
C THR A 226 10.97 -16.48 -12.59
N ALA A 227 11.26 -17.50 -11.78
CA ALA A 227 10.87 -18.88 -12.08
C ALA A 227 9.34 -19.04 -12.13
N ILE A 228 8.64 -18.45 -11.16
CA ILE A 228 7.17 -18.39 -11.10
C ILE A 228 6.61 -17.66 -12.33
N GLY A 229 7.16 -16.48 -12.65
CA GLY A 229 6.75 -15.69 -13.80
C GLY A 229 6.95 -16.44 -15.12
N ALA A 230 8.11 -17.08 -15.30
CA ALA A 230 8.38 -17.90 -16.47
C ALA A 230 7.40 -19.07 -16.59
N PHE A 231 7.06 -19.73 -15.48
CA PHE A 231 6.08 -20.81 -15.46
C PHE A 231 4.68 -20.34 -15.89
N PHE A 232 4.16 -19.28 -15.27
CA PHE A 232 2.81 -18.80 -15.59
C PHE A 232 2.73 -18.20 -17.00
N ILE A 233 3.69 -17.37 -17.41
CA ILE A 233 3.71 -16.73 -18.73
C ILE A 233 3.77 -17.78 -19.85
N ARG A 234 4.52 -18.88 -19.67
CA ARG A 234 4.58 -19.97 -20.66
C ARG A 234 3.27 -20.75 -20.79
N ARG A 235 2.47 -20.82 -19.73
CA ARG A 235 1.18 -21.53 -19.72
C ARG A 235 0.02 -20.71 -20.25
N VAL A 236 0.20 -19.42 -20.52
CA VAL A 236 -0.84 -18.59 -21.13
C VAL A 236 -1.16 -19.11 -22.53
N GLN A 237 -2.38 -19.62 -22.69
CA GLN A 237 -2.91 -20.08 -23.97
C GLN A 237 -3.27 -18.87 -24.82
N LEU A 238 -2.64 -18.79 -25.97
CA LEU A 238 -2.92 -17.76 -26.97
C LEU A 238 -4.04 -18.30 -27.85
N GLY A 239 -5.25 -17.80 -27.66
CA GLY A 239 -6.38 -18.07 -28.56
C GLY A 239 -6.16 -17.44 -29.95
N GLU A 240 -7.23 -17.45 -30.75
CA GLU A 240 -7.23 -16.81 -32.06
C GLU A 240 -6.91 -15.32 -31.97
N GLU A 241 -6.23 -14.82 -33.00
CA GLU A 241 -5.91 -13.41 -33.13
C GLU A 241 -7.17 -12.63 -33.50
N ASP A 242 -7.52 -11.64 -32.68
CA ASP A 242 -8.60 -10.73 -33.03
C ASP A 242 -8.11 -9.79 -34.14
N PRO A 243 -8.68 -9.84 -35.36
CA PRO A 243 -8.24 -9.01 -36.48
C PRO A 243 -8.44 -7.50 -36.24
N LYS A 244 -9.26 -7.10 -35.26
CA LYS A 244 -9.44 -5.69 -34.87
C LYS A 244 -8.44 -5.22 -33.82
N HIS A 245 -7.80 -6.13 -33.08
CA HIS A 245 -6.92 -5.83 -31.96
C HIS A 245 -5.56 -6.54 -32.09
N ARG A 246 -4.62 -5.86 -32.75
CA ARG A 246 -3.25 -6.34 -33.03
C ARG A 246 -2.50 -6.83 -31.78
N PHE A 247 -2.78 -6.28 -30.60
CA PHE A 247 -2.08 -6.62 -29.36
C PHE A 247 -2.84 -7.58 -28.43
N SER A 248 -4.03 -8.05 -28.82
CA SER A 248 -4.90 -8.89 -27.99
C SER A 248 -4.21 -10.12 -27.39
N ARG A 249 -3.32 -10.77 -28.15
CA ARG A 249 -2.54 -11.93 -27.68
C ARG A 249 -1.45 -11.57 -26.67
N VAL A 250 -0.83 -10.40 -26.84
CA VAL A 250 0.22 -9.90 -25.94
C VAL A 250 -0.41 -9.43 -24.63
N GLU A 251 -1.55 -8.75 -24.69
CA GLU A 251 -2.32 -8.29 -23.53
C GLU A 251 -2.72 -9.44 -22.61
N LYS A 252 -3.13 -10.60 -23.16
CA LYS A 252 -3.41 -11.82 -22.37
C LYS A 252 -2.23 -12.26 -21.50
N ILE A 253 -1.00 -12.05 -21.95
CA ILE A 253 0.20 -12.35 -21.16
C ILE A 253 0.43 -11.26 -20.10
N PHE A 254 0.16 -9.99 -20.43
CA PHE A 254 0.24 -8.88 -19.47
C PHE A 254 -0.79 -8.99 -18.35
N VAL A 255 -1.94 -9.62 -18.55
CA VAL A 255 -2.93 -9.88 -17.48
C VAL A 255 -2.29 -10.61 -16.29
N VAL A 256 -1.41 -11.59 -16.55
CA VAL A 256 -0.71 -12.33 -15.49
C VAL A 256 0.23 -11.42 -14.70
N LEU A 257 0.93 -10.52 -15.39
CA LEU A 257 1.78 -9.49 -14.76
C LEU A 257 0.94 -8.50 -13.95
N GLN A 258 -0.18 -8.08 -14.50
CA GLN A 258 -1.09 -7.11 -13.90
C GLN A 258 -1.65 -7.65 -12.57
N ILE A 259 -2.11 -8.89 -12.53
CA ILE A 259 -2.61 -9.54 -11.31
C ILE A 259 -1.51 -9.59 -10.26
N LEU A 260 -0.28 -9.99 -10.62
CA LEU A 260 0.85 -9.97 -9.69
C LEU A 260 1.12 -8.57 -9.14
N THR A 261 1.17 -7.56 -10.01
CA THR A 261 1.41 -6.18 -9.57
C THR A 261 0.29 -5.65 -8.69
N ALA A 262 -0.96 -6.06 -8.91
CA ALA A 262 -2.07 -5.71 -8.04
C ALA A 262 -1.94 -6.35 -6.65
N CYS A 263 -1.50 -7.61 -6.56
CA CYS A 263 -1.16 -8.24 -5.29
C CYS A 263 -0.02 -7.50 -4.57
N ALA A 264 1.00 -7.09 -5.33
CA ALA A 264 2.14 -6.33 -4.80
C ALA A 264 1.73 -4.96 -4.25
N ILE A 265 0.89 -4.24 -4.99
CA ILE A 265 0.37 -2.93 -4.58
C ILE A 265 -0.50 -3.08 -3.33
N ALA A 266 -1.40 -4.07 -3.27
CA ALA A 266 -2.21 -4.34 -2.08
C ALA A 266 -1.35 -4.68 -0.85
N PHE A 267 -0.29 -5.45 -1.02
CA PHE A 267 0.65 -5.73 0.08
C PHE A 267 1.38 -4.47 0.54
N ALA A 268 1.90 -3.68 -0.39
CA ALA A 268 2.60 -2.42 -0.07
C ALA A 268 1.65 -1.41 0.59
N HIS A 269 0.41 -1.35 0.13
CA HIS A 269 -0.64 -0.51 0.67
C HIS A 269 -0.97 -0.90 2.12
N GLY A 270 -1.29 -2.16 2.38
CA GLY A 270 -1.59 -2.63 3.73
C GLY A 270 -0.44 -2.42 4.71
N SER A 271 0.81 -2.57 4.24
CA SER A 271 2.01 -2.26 5.03
C SER A 271 2.13 -0.78 5.43
N ASN A 272 1.66 0.13 4.59
CA ASN A 272 1.79 1.56 4.83
C ASN A 272 0.61 2.12 5.63
N ASP A 273 -0.60 1.76 5.22
CA ASP A 273 -1.82 2.44 5.65
C ASP A 273 -2.38 1.91 6.97
N VAL A 274 -1.95 0.72 7.42
CA VAL A 274 -2.27 0.22 8.77
C VAL A 274 -1.82 1.18 9.88
N ALA A 275 -0.76 1.95 9.63
CA ALA A 275 -0.27 2.96 10.57
C ALA A 275 -1.29 4.08 10.82
N ASN A 276 -2.20 4.35 9.88
CA ASN A 276 -3.22 5.39 10.01
C ASN A 276 -4.34 5.00 10.99
N ALA A 277 -4.51 3.71 11.27
CA ALA A 277 -5.48 3.19 12.23
C ALA A 277 -4.84 2.74 13.56
N ILE A 278 -3.58 2.29 13.54
CA ILE A 278 -2.87 1.78 14.74
C ILE A 278 -1.99 2.85 15.39
N GLY A 279 -1.51 3.84 14.63
CA GLY A 279 -0.61 4.88 15.11
C GLY A 279 -1.23 5.78 16.21
N PRO A 280 -2.43 6.36 15.97
CA PRO A 280 -3.21 7.06 16.99
C PRO A 280 -3.64 6.16 18.14
#